data_AF-A0A7C2LG26-F1
#
_entry.id   AF-A0A7C2LG26-F1
#
_cell.length_a   1.000
_cell.length_b   1.000
_cell.length_c   1.000
_cell.angle_alpha   90.00
_cell.angle_beta   90.00
_cell.angle_gamma   90.00
#
_symmetry.space_group_name_H-M   'P 1'
#
loop_
_entity.id
_entity.type
_entity.pdbx_description
1 polymer ?
#
loop_
_entity_poly.entity_id
_entity_poly.type
_entity_poly.pdbx_seq_one_letter_code
_entity_poly.pdbx_strand_id
1 'polypeptide(L)'
;MDRLRELVGRYSAVAVLERGSTRALVLERGARLLALSVGGVNPLWVNPALEKVLETGGWNTGGLRLWISPERSFYYEKPERFEGWFCPASLDPGAFKLVHAEPARAVLEGVVEAVDRSTGW
;
A
#
# COMPACT_ATOMS: atom_id res chain seq x y z
N MET A 1 -5.02 -16.98 -2.51
CA MET A 1 -4.63 -16.03 -1.45
C MET A 1 -3.37 -16.51 -0.72
N ASP A 2 -3.28 -17.80 -0.39
CA ASP A 2 -2.18 -18.33 0.43
C ASP A 2 -0.79 -18.15 -0.20
N ARG A 3 -0.64 -18.43 -1.49
CA ARG A 3 0.62 -18.16 -2.22
C ARG A 3 1.02 -16.68 -2.19
N LEU A 4 0.05 -15.77 -2.27
CA LEU A 4 0.31 -14.34 -2.21
C LEU A 4 0.78 -13.93 -0.81
N ARG A 5 0.10 -14.44 0.24
CA ARG A 5 0.50 -14.27 1.64
C ARG A 5 1.91 -14.79 1.91
N GLU A 6 2.25 -15.97 1.41
CA GLU A 6 3.57 -16.57 1.57
C GLU A 6 4.64 -15.69 0.91
N LEU A 7 4.39 -15.26 -0.33
CA LEU A 7 5.31 -14.38 -1.06
C LEU A 7 5.57 -13.08 -0.30
N VAL A 8 4.51 -12.38 0.11
CA VAL A 8 4.65 -11.06 0.76
C VAL A 8 5.15 -11.15 2.20
N GLY A 9 4.88 -12.27 2.90
CA GLY A 9 5.32 -12.52 4.26
C GLY A 9 6.85 -12.61 4.41
N ARG A 10 7.58 -12.83 3.31
CA ARG A 10 9.04 -12.75 3.27
C ARG A 10 9.58 -11.31 3.36
N TYR A 11 8.76 -10.31 3.06
CA TYR A 11 9.17 -8.91 2.89
C TYR A 11 8.46 -7.92 3.82
N SER A 12 7.33 -8.32 4.43
CA SER A 12 6.50 -7.46 5.28
C SER A 12 5.72 -8.30 6.27
N ALA A 13 5.41 -7.75 7.44
CA ALA A 13 4.34 -8.30 8.27
C ALA A 13 3.00 -8.20 7.52
N VAL A 14 2.10 -9.15 7.82
CA VAL A 14 0.85 -9.34 7.10
C VAL A 14 -0.27 -9.66 8.09
N ALA A 15 -1.42 -9.01 7.94
CA ALA A 15 -2.66 -9.43 8.58
C ALA A 15 -3.59 -10.08 7.54
N VAL A 16 -4.27 -11.14 7.95
CA VAL A 16 -5.36 -11.75 7.18
C VAL A 16 -6.65 -11.50 7.92
N LEU A 17 -7.55 -10.76 7.28
CA LEU A 17 -8.90 -10.54 7.79
C LEU A 17 -9.85 -11.52 7.11
N GLU A 18 -10.81 -12.06 7.86
CA GLU A 18 -11.75 -13.07 7.39
C GLU A 18 -13.16 -12.78 7.90
N ARG A 19 -14.15 -12.84 7.02
CA ARG A 19 -15.57 -12.79 7.35
C ARG A 19 -16.36 -13.66 6.39
N GLY A 20 -16.82 -14.82 6.88
CA GLY A 20 -17.48 -15.82 6.03
C GLY A 20 -16.52 -16.33 4.95
N SER A 21 -16.91 -16.23 3.69
CA SER A 21 -16.06 -16.59 2.54
C SER A 21 -15.16 -15.46 2.05
N THR A 22 -15.24 -14.27 2.65
CA THR A 22 -14.41 -13.13 2.28
C THR A 22 -13.12 -13.11 3.07
N ARG A 23 -11.99 -12.90 2.39
CA ARG A 23 -10.68 -12.70 3.01
C ARG A 23 -10.01 -11.43 2.51
N ALA A 24 -9.31 -10.71 3.37
CA ALA A 24 -8.51 -9.55 3.00
C ALA A 24 -7.06 -9.76 3.45
N LEU A 25 -6.12 -9.37 2.60
CA LEU A 25 -4.67 -9.44 2.86
C LEU A 25 -4.15 -8.02 3.04
N VAL A 26 -3.77 -7.69 4.27
CA VAL A 26 -3.26 -6.37 4.63
C VAL A 26 -1.75 -6.46 4.87
N LEU A 27 -0.99 -5.58 4.25
CA LEU A 27 0.46 -5.46 4.43
C LEU A 27 0.76 -4.35 5.43
N GLU A 28 1.72 -4.62 6.32
CA GLU A 28 2.37 -3.56 7.10
C GLU A 28 3.00 -2.51 6.19
N ARG A 29 3.74 -2.95 5.18
CA ARG A 29 4.29 -2.08 4.14
C ARG A 29 3.17 -1.29 3.44
N GLY A 30 3.15 0.01 3.68
CA GLY A 30 2.27 0.99 3.04
C GLY A 30 0.85 0.98 3.58
N ALA A 31 0.62 0.34 4.74
CA ALA A 31 -0.69 0.14 5.35
C ALA A 31 -1.75 -0.32 4.32
N ARG A 32 -1.38 -1.33 3.52
CA ARG A 32 -2.01 -1.60 2.24
C ARG A 32 -2.94 -2.80 2.30
N LEU A 33 -4.19 -2.61 1.87
CA LEU A 33 -5.03 -3.74 1.47
C LEU A 33 -4.56 -4.22 0.10
N LEU A 34 -3.70 -5.24 0.07
CA LEU A 34 -3.11 -5.73 -1.17
C LEU A 34 -4.12 -6.54 -2.00
N ALA A 35 -4.89 -7.40 -1.34
CA ALA A 35 -5.81 -8.29 -2.01
C ALA A 35 -7.07 -8.51 -1.18
N LEU A 36 -8.18 -8.73 -1.88
CA LEU A 36 -9.45 -9.16 -1.31
C LEU A 36 -9.84 -10.46 -2.01
N SER A 37 -10.52 -11.38 -1.34
CA SER A 37 -11.13 -12.55 -1.96
C SER A 37 -12.63 -12.44 -1.75
N VAL A 38 -13.38 -12.18 -2.81
CA VAL A 38 -14.85 -12.14 -2.80
C VAL A 38 -15.32 -13.16 -3.82
N GLY A 39 -16.01 -14.21 -3.37
CA GLY A 39 -16.41 -15.31 -4.25
C GLY A 39 -15.21 -16.01 -4.94
N GLY A 40 -14.05 -16.05 -4.29
CA GLY A 40 -12.83 -16.65 -4.82
C GLY A 40 -12.01 -15.77 -5.78
N VAL A 41 -12.49 -14.57 -6.12
CA VAL A 41 -11.83 -13.64 -7.04
C VAL A 41 -11.20 -12.48 -6.26
N ASN A 42 -10.04 -12.00 -6.74
CA ASN A 42 -9.44 -10.75 -6.27
C ASN A 42 -9.80 -9.59 -7.22
N PRO A 43 -10.61 -8.61 -6.79
CA PRO A 43 -10.96 -7.46 -7.62
C PRO A 43 -9.85 -6.39 -7.66
N LEU A 44 -8.84 -6.49 -6.79
CA LEU A 44 -7.76 -5.51 -6.73
C LEU A 44 -6.64 -5.89 -7.69
N TRP A 45 -6.14 -4.89 -8.42
CA TRP A 45 -4.93 -5.07 -9.21
C TRP A 45 -3.74 -5.32 -8.28
N VAL A 46 -2.97 -6.37 -8.57
CA VAL A 46 -1.71 -6.69 -7.89
C VAL A 46 -0.62 -6.66 -8.96
N ASN A 47 0.52 -6.05 -8.64
CA ASN A 47 1.59 -5.92 -9.62
C ASN A 47 2.07 -7.31 -10.08
N PRO A 48 2.09 -7.62 -11.40
CA PRO A 48 2.58 -8.90 -11.90
C PRO A 48 4.04 -9.21 -11.54
N ALA A 49 4.85 -8.16 -11.30
CA ALA A 49 6.24 -8.25 -10.86
C ALA A 49 6.40 -7.98 -9.34
N LEU A 50 5.40 -8.34 -8.53
CA LEU A 50 5.32 -8.03 -7.10
C LEU A 50 6.60 -8.38 -6.32
N GLU A 51 7.16 -9.58 -6.53
CA GLU A 51 8.37 -10.02 -5.83
C GLU A 51 9.55 -9.07 -6.09
N LYS A 52 9.81 -8.74 -7.37
CA LYS A 52 10.84 -7.78 -7.76
C LYS A 52 10.59 -6.38 -7.15
N VAL A 53 9.34 -5.95 -7.08
CA VAL A 53 8.98 -4.67 -6.44
C VAL A 53 9.31 -4.70 -4.95
N LEU A 54 9.01 -5.79 -4.25
CA LEU A 54 9.29 -5.93 -2.82
C LEU A 54 10.80 -6.04 -2.55
N GLU A 55 11.53 -6.84 -3.33
CA GLU A 55 12.99 -7.00 -3.23
C GLU A 55 13.74 -5.69 -3.39
N THR A 56 13.30 -4.84 -4.32
CA THR A 56 13.93 -3.53 -4.59
C THR A 56 13.41 -2.41 -3.69
N GLY A 57 12.49 -2.71 -2.77
CA GLY A 57 11.88 -1.70 -1.91
C GLY A 57 10.98 -0.71 -2.66
N GLY A 58 10.46 -1.06 -3.84
CA GLY A 58 9.56 -0.23 -4.63
C GLY A 58 8.14 -0.10 -4.06
N TRP A 59 7.47 1.02 -4.37
CA TRP A 59 6.13 1.35 -3.84
C TRP A 59 4.99 0.63 -4.57
N ASN A 60 5.18 0.22 -5.83
CA ASN A 60 4.08 -0.16 -6.72
C ASN A 60 3.64 -1.63 -6.58
N THR A 61 3.20 -2.06 -5.39
CA THR A 61 2.76 -3.44 -5.16
C THR A 61 1.33 -3.74 -5.66
N GLY A 62 0.52 -2.70 -5.90
CA GLY A 62 -0.91 -2.80 -6.22
C GLY A 62 -1.80 -2.58 -5.00
N GLY A 63 -3.02 -3.13 -5.01
CA GLY A 63 -3.96 -3.00 -3.90
C GLY A 63 -4.57 -1.60 -3.75
N LEU A 64 -5.23 -1.38 -2.60
CA LEU A 64 -5.70 -0.05 -2.21
C LEU A 64 -4.58 0.72 -1.51
N ARG A 65 -4.47 2.00 -1.87
CA ARG A 65 -3.38 2.88 -1.45
C ARG A 65 -3.94 4.04 -0.64
N LEU A 66 -3.18 4.49 0.34
CA LEU A 66 -3.41 5.80 0.94
C LEU A 66 -3.05 6.88 -0.09
N TRP A 67 -3.86 7.92 -0.16
CA TRP A 67 -3.73 8.98 -1.15
C TRP A 67 -4.00 10.34 -0.53
N ILE A 68 -3.14 11.32 -0.81
CA ILE A 68 -3.31 12.70 -0.34
C ILE A 68 -3.82 13.54 -1.51
N SER A 69 -4.90 14.29 -1.28
CA SER A 69 -5.47 15.20 -2.25
C SER A 69 -5.14 16.65 -1.90
N PRO A 70 -4.89 17.53 -2.89
CA PRO A 70 -4.82 17.25 -4.32
C PRO A 70 -3.50 16.60 -4.74
N GLU A 71 -3.56 15.59 -5.61
CA GLU A 71 -2.37 14.89 -6.14
C GLU A 71 -1.31 15.86 -6.67
N ARG A 72 -1.77 16.87 -7.42
CA ARG A 72 -0.92 17.90 -8.02
C ARG A 72 0.09 18.49 -7.03
N SER A 73 -0.33 18.71 -5.79
CA SER A 73 0.47 19.35 -4.76
C SER A 73 1.52 18.43 -4.14
N PHE A 74 1.34 17.10 -4.16
CA PHE A 74 2.18 16.19 -3.37
C PHE A 74 2.99 15.18 -4.20
N TYR A 75 2.57 14.92 -5.44
CA TYR A 75 3.09 13.80 -6.25
C TYR A 75 3.83 14.25 -7.50
N TYR A 76 4.06 15.55 -7.71
CA TYR A 76 4.78 16.06 -8.86
C TYR A 76 5.94 16.95 -8.45
N GLU A 77 7.09 16.76 -9.08
CA GLU A 77 8.24 17.66 -8.95
C GLU A 77 7.95 19.05 -9.52
N LYS A 78 7.11 19.12 -10.57
CA LYS A 78 6.62 20.37 -11.18
C LYS A 78 5.08 20.36 -11.22
N PRO A 79 4.42 20.70 -10.10
CA PRO A 79 2.96 20.67 -9.94
C PRO A 79 2.19 21.41 -11.03
N GLU A 80 2.70 22.54 -11.50
CA GLU A 80 2.07 23.40 -12.50
C GLU A 80 2.04 22.78 -13.91
N ARG A 81 2.90 21.81 -14.17
CA ARG A 81 2.99 21.09 -15.45
C ARG A 81 2.58 19.62 -15.38
N PHE A 82 2.30 19.10 -14.19
CA PHE A 82 2.10 17.65 -13.95
C PHE A 82 3.29 16.82 -14.45
N GLU A 83 4.51 17.33 -14.29
CA GLU A 83 5.75 16.64 -14.67
C GLU A 83 6.48 16.07 -13.44
N GLY A 84 7.21 14.96 -13.65
CA GLY A 84 8.00 14.33 -12.60
C GLY A 84 7.12 13.67 -11.53
N TRP A 85 6.18 12.83 -11.96
CA TRP A 85 5.33 12.11 -11.02
C TRP A 85 6.18 11.20 -10.13
N PHE A 86 5.97 11.28 -8.82
CA PHE A 86 6.57 10.40 -7.84
C PHE A 86 5.59 10.11 -6.70
N CYS A 87 5.81 8.99 -6.01
CA CYS A 87 5.09 8.68 -4.78
C CYS A 87 5.99 9.02 -3.58
N PRO A 88 5.54 9.83 -2.60
CA PRO A 88 6.32 10.06 -1.38
C PRO A 88 6.60 8.74 -0.65
N ALA A 89 7.87 8.42 -0.41
CA ALA A 89 8.27 7.13 0.17
C ALA A 89 7.74 6.93 1.61
N SER A 90 7.56 8.01 2.36
CA SER A 90 6.92 8.07 3.68
C SER A 90 5.45 7.66 3.64
N LEU A 91 4.77 7.89 2.51
CA LEU A 91 3.39 7.48 2.29
C LEU A 91 3.32 6.03 1.78
N ASP A 92 4.10 5.72 0.75
CA ASP A 92 4.14 4.42 0.09
C ASP A 92 5.54 4.21 -0.51
N PRO A 93 6.32 3.22 -0.03
CA PRO A 93 5.87 2.07 0.74
C PRO A 93 5.67 2.29 2.24
N GLY A 94 5.88 3.48 2.81
CA GLY A 94 5.49 3.86 4.19
C GLY A 94 5.93 2.92 5.33
N ALA A 95 6.61 3.46 6.34
CA ALA A 95 7.10 2.66 7.48
C ALA A 95 6.03 2.44 8.56
N PHE A 96 4.88 1.91 8.20
CA PHE A 96 3.83 1.56 9.16
C PHE A 96 4.22 0.34 10.01
N LYS A 97 3.50 0.13 11.10
CA LYS A 97 3.61 -1.00 12.02
C LYS A 97 2.24 -1.61 12.24
N LEU A 98 2.13 -2.92 12.05
CA LEU A 98 0.92 -3.67 12.41
C LEU A 98 0.90 -3.84 13.93
N VAL A 99 0.08 -3.02 14.61
CA VAL A 99 -0.01 -3.02 16.09
C VAL A 99 -1.11 -3.94 16.61
N HIS A 100 -2.09 -4.28 15.76
CA HIS A 100 -3.17 -5.19 16.12
C HIS A 100 -3.70 -5.91 14.89
N ALA A 101 -4.02 -7.20 15.05
CA ALA A 101 -4.65 -8.01 14.02
C ALA A 101 -5.57 -9.06 14.65
N GLU A 102 -6.82 -9.08 14.18
CA GLU A 102 -7.85 -10.07 14.48
C GLU A 102 -8.65 -10.35 13.20
N PRO A 103 -9.45 -11.42 13.10
CA PRO A 103 -10.14 -11.76 11.85
C PRO A 103 -10.99 -10.63 11.27
N ALA A 104 -11.58 -9.76 12.08
CA ALA A 104 -12.44 -8.67 11.59
C ALA A 104 -11.72 -7.32 11.41
N ARG A 105 -10.48 -7.17 11.90
CA ARG A 105 -9.82 -5.86 12.01
C ARG A 105 -8.30 -5.98 12.02
N ALA A 106 -7.64 -5.07 11.30
CA ALA A 106 -6.23 -4.78 11.48
C ALA A 106 -6.05 -3.29 11.80
N VAL A 107 -5.11 -2.97 12.68
CA VAL A 107 -4.71 -1.59 13.00
C VAL A 107 -3.24 -1.45 12.69
N LEU A 108 -2.93 -0.44 11.87
CA LEU A 108 -1.58 -0.11 11.47
C LEU A 108 -1.31 1.35 11.81
N GLU A 109 -0.13 1.62 12.36
CA GLU A 109 0.28 2.94 12.81
C GLU A 109 1.59 3.33 12.13
N GLY A 110 1.72 4.59 11.74
CA GLY A 110 2.90 5.10 11.06
C GLY A 110 2.85 6.61 10.93
N VAL A 111 4.00 7.20 10.65
CA VAL A 111 4.11 8.63 10.36
C VAL A 111 4.15 8.80 8.85
N VAL A 112 3.29 9.69 8.36
CA VAL A 112 3.26 10.10 6.96
C VAL A 112 3.72 11.55 6.90
N GLU A 113 4.70 11.81 6.04
CA GLU A 113 5.18 13.15 5.76
C GLU A 113 5.00 13.42 4.28
N ALA A 114 4.32 14.49 3.92
CA ALA A 114 4.19 14.93 2.54
C ALA A 114 4.43 16.43 2.51
N VAL A 115 5.15 16.89 1.49
CA VAL A 115 5.40 18.31 1.31
C VAL A 115 4.50 18.83 0.20
N ASP A 116 3.74 19.88 0.50
CA ASP A 116 3.03 20.63 -0.52
C ASP A 116 4.05 21.36 -1.41
N ARG A 117 4.22 20.86 -2.63
CA ARG A 117 5.13 21.41 -3.64
C ARG A 117 4.54 22.63 -4.35
N SER A 118 3.26 22.94 -4.14
CA SER A 118 2.57 24.03 -4.84
C SER A 118 2.74 25.40 -4.17
N THR A 119 3.18 25.45 -2.92
CA THR A 119 3.30 26.70 -2.14
C THR A 119 4.64 27.41 -2.31
N GLY A 120 5.52 26.92 -3.17
CA GLY A 120 6.86 27.47 -3.36
C GLY A 120 7.80 27.14 -2.19
N TRP A 121 9.11 27.16 -2.48
CA TRP A 121 10.18 26.95 -1.51
C TRP A 121 10.99 28.24 -1.36
#